data_AF-A0ABC8QXJ0-F1
#
_entry.id   AF-A0ABC8QXJ0-F1
#
_cell.length_a   1.000
_cell.length_b   1.000
_cell.length_c   1.000
_cell.angle_alpha   90.00
_cell.angle_beta   90.00
_cell.angle_gamma   90.00
#
_symmetry.space_group_name_H-M   'P 1'
#
loop_
_entity.id
_entity.type
_entity.pdbx_description
1 polymer ?
#
loop_
_entity_poly.entity_id
_entity_poly.type
_entity_poly.pdbx_seq_one_letter_code
_entity_poly.pdbx_strand_id
1 'polypeptide(L)'
;MTGIGKLSSFQFIIICSFAAIGGATGQLLEQNAHTLDEISANFNAFKVHENINLFCQVRNNILAIMNDLNDLPEIMKQMPPLPVKLNEELANSILPRSSSQKKS
;
A
#
# COMPACT_ATOMS: atom_id res chain seq x y z
N MET A 1 31.60 5.37 -14.35
CA MET A 1 30.70 5.84 -13.27
C MET A 1 29.53 6.55 -13.95
N THR A 2 28.48 5.80 -14.28
CA THR A 2 27.32 6.35 -15.02
C THR A 2 26.12 6.28 -14.10
N GLY A 3 25.54 7.45 -13.84
CA GLY A 3 24.64 7.71 -12.72
C GLY A 3 23.29 7.00 -12.79
N ILE A 4 22.82 6.60 -11.60
CA ILE A 4 21.47 6.81 -11.01
C ILE A 4 20.25 6.74 -11.97
N GLY A 5 20.33 5.96 -13.03
CA GLY A 5 19.32 5.83 -14.09
C GLY A 5 18.44 4.58 -14.00
N LYS A 6 18.16 4.08 -12.79
CA LYS A 6 17.00 3.19 -12.55
C LYS A 6 15.99 4.02 -11.77
N LEU A 7 15.35 4.97 -12.44
CA LEU A 7 13.97 4.79 -12.87
C LEU A 7 13.17 3.97 -11.85
N SER A 8 12.49 4.72 -10.99
CA SER A 8 11.38 4.29 -10.17
C SER A 8 10.25 3.74 -11.06
N SER A 9 10.40 2.50 -11.54
CA SER A 9 9.33 1.76 -12.23
C SER A 9 8.03 1.69 -11.41
N PHE A 10 8.11 1.93 -10.10
CA PHE A 10 6.95 2.03 -9.21
C PHE A 10 6.25 3.39 -9.25
N GLN A 11 6.96 4.48 -9.53
CA GLN A 11 6.40 5.84 -9.46
C GLN A 11 5.58 6.19 -10.70
N PHE A 12 5.87 5.58 -11.86
CA PHE A 12 5.19 5.91 -13.12
C PHE A 12 3.84 5.20 -13.32
N ILE A 13 3.62 4.05 -12.68
CA ILE A 13 2.34 3.30 -12.78
C ILE A 13 1.30 3.84 -11.77
N ILE A 14 1.76 4.47 -10.69
CA ILE A 14 0.95 4.91 -9.55
C ILE A 14 0.36 6.33 -9.77
N ILE A 15 1.14 7.28 -10.30
CA ILE A 15 0.74 8.71 -10.34
C ILE A 15 -0.44 9.00 -11.30
N CYS A 16 -0.58 8.28 -12.41
CA CYS A 16 -1.66 8.55 -13.37
C CYS A 16 -3.07 8.13 -12.92
N SER A 17 -3.21 7.38 -11.82
CA SER A 17 -4.51 6.79 -11.41
C SER A 17 -5.11 7.39 -10.13
N PHE A 18 -4.32 8.04 -9.26
CA PHE A 18 -4.78 8.39 -7.91
C PHE A 18 -5.72 9.58 -7.88
N ALA A 19 -5.45 10.60 -8.71
CA ALA A 19 -6.32 11.76 -8.85
C ALA A 19 -7.72 11.41 -9.39
N ALA A 20 -7.84 10.30 -10.13
CA ALA A 20 -9.10 9.83 -10.67
C ALA A 20 -9.92 9.00 -9.67
N ILE A 21 -9.26 8.31 -8.73
CA ILE A 21 -9.93 7.51 -7.68
C ILE A 21 -10.50 8.43 -6.59
N GLY A 22 -9.76 9.47 -6.19
CA GLY A 22 -10.21 10.45 -5.18
C GLY A 22 -10.64 9.83 -3.84
N GLY A 23 -11.23 10.63 -2.96
CA GLY A 23 -11.82 10.17 -1.71
C GLY A 23 -10.85 9.45 -0.75
N ALA A 24 -11.40 8.68 0.20
CA ALA A 24 -10.61 7.95 1.20
C ALA A 24 -9.66 6.92 0.57
N THR A 25 -10.11 6.21 -0.47
CA THR A 25 -9.28 5.25 -1.21
C THR A 25 -8.07 5.93 -1.85
N GLY A 26 -8.24 7.08 -2.51
CA GLY A 26 -7.15 7.84 -3.10
C GLY A 26 -6.13 8.31 -2.06
N GLN A 27 -6.58 8.77 -0.90
CA GLN A 27 -5.71 9.18 0.20
C GLN A 27 -4.88 8.02 0.79
N LEU A 28 -5.50 6.85 1.01
CA LEU A 28 -4.80 5.67 1.51
C LEU A 28 -3.77 5.13 0.51
N LEU A 29 -4.12 5.20 -0.77
CA LEU A 29 -3.21 4.87 -1.85
C LEU A 29 -2.01 5.83 -1.85
N GLU A 30 -2.24 7.15 -1.75
CA GLU A 30 -1.17 8.18 -1.71
C GLU A 30 -0.23 7.96 -0.51
N GLN A 31 -0.81 7.68 0.67
CA GLN A 31 -0.02 7.33 1.85
C GLN A 31 0.85 6.10 1.60
N ASN A 32 0.34 5.06 0.95
CA ASN A 32 1.16 3.88 0.61
C ASN A 32 2.33 4.24 -0.29
N ALA A 33 2.15 5.11 -1.29
CA ALA A 33 3.24 5.54 -2.16
C ALA A 33 4.35 6.21 -1.35
N HIS A 34 4.00 7.17 -0.48
CA HIS A 34 4.95 7.87 0.38
C HIS A 34 5.66 6.91 1.35
N THR A 35 4.90 6.04 2.04
CA THR A 35 5.46 5.07 2.98
C THR A 35 6.39 4.06 2.29
N LEU A 36 6.11 3.67 1.05
CA LEU A 36 6.98 2.79 0.27
C LEU A 36 8.29 3.48 -0.15
N ASP A 37 8.25 4.78 -0.45
CA ASP A 37 9.44 5.57 -0.69
C ASP A 37 10.31 5.66 0.57
N GLU A 38 9.71 5.86 1.75
CA GLU A 38 10.42 5.83 3.03
C GLU A 38 11.05 4.47 3.32
N ILE A 39 10.32 3.37 3.07
CA ILE A 39 10.85 2.01 3.22
C ILE A 39 12.10 1.81 2.36
N SER A 40 12.05 2.29 1.11
CA SER A 40 13.17 2.24 0.16
C SER A 40 14.36 3.06 0.65
N ALA A 41 14.13 4.27 1.14
CA ALA A 41 15.16 5.12 1.72
C ALA A 41 15.84 4.48 2.94
N ASN A 42 15.05 3.86 3.83
CA ASN A 42 15.55 3.16 5.00
C ASN A 42 16.38 1.92 4.65
N PHE A 43 16.00 1.17 3.61
CA PHE A 43 16.83 0.08 3.09
C PHE A 43 18.19 0.60 2.61
N ASN A 44 18.21 1.70 1.84
CA ASN A 44 19.44 2.31 1.36
C ASN A 44 20.32 2.85 2.50
N ALA A 45 19.71 3.24 3.62
CA ALA A 45 20.39 3.74 4.80
C ALA A 45 20.70 2.64 5.85
N PHE A 46 20.49 1.36 5.54
CA PHE A 46 20.67 0.22 6.46
C PHE A 46 19.84 0.29 7.74
N LYS A 47 18.70 0.98 7.72
CA LYS A 47 17.75 1.20 8.83
C LYS A 47 16.55 0.26 8.79
N VAL A 48 16.79 -1.02 8.49
CA VAL A 48 15.71 -1.99 8.19
C VAL A 48 14.71 -2.19 9.34
N HIS A 49 15.14 -2.01 10.59
CA HIS A 49 14.26 -2.12 11.76
C HIS A 49 13.20 -1.00 11.80
N GLU A 50 13.48 0.16 11.21
CA GLU A 50 12.53 1.29 11.13
C GLU A 50 11.36 0.95 10.18
N ASN A 51 11.54 -0.01 9.25
CA ASN A 51 10.53 -0.39 8.27
C ASN A 51 9.39 -1.25 8.84
N ILE A 52 9.53 -1.85 10.03
CA ILE A 52 8.50 -2.75 10.58
C ILE A 52 7.15 -2.03 10.72
N ASN A 53 7.16 -0.81 11.28
CA ASN A 53 5.95 -0.01 11.44
C ASN A 53 5.41 0.49 10.09
N LEU A 54 6.30 0.85 9.16
CA LEU A 54 5.92 1.29 7.82
C LEU A 54 5.24 0.18 7.02
N PHE A 55 5.76 -1.05 7.08
CA PHE A 55 5.10 -2.21 6.49
C PHE A 55 3.73 -2.50 7.12
N CYS A 56 3.61 -2.33 8.43
CA CYS A 56 2.31 -2.45 9.10
C CYS A 56 1.32 -1.40 8.62
N GLN A 57 1.76 -0.16 8.40
CA GLN A 57 0.93 0.91 7.84
C GLN A 57 0.45 0.57 6.43
N VAL A 58 1.37 0.16 5.54
CA VAL A 58 1.01 -0.24 4.17
C VAL A 58 0.01 -1.38 4.17
N ARG A 59 0.21 -2.42 4.99
CA ARG A 59 -0.75 -3.52 5.15
C ARG A 59 -2.13 -3.01 5.56
N ASN A 60 -2.20 -2.16 6.58
CA ASN A 60 -3.46 -1.67 7.11
C ASN A 60 -4.22 -0.83 6.06
N ASN A 61 -3.51 0.00 5.31
CA ASN A 61 -4.09 0.78 4.23
C ASN A 61 -4.63 -0.11 3.11
N ILE A 62 -3.90 -1.16 2.71
CA ILE A 62 -4.39 -2.14 1.72
C ILE A 62 -5.65 -2.84 2.22
N LEU A 63 -5.68 -3.27 3.49
CA LEU A 63 -6.86 -3.88 4.10
C LEU A 63 -8.06 -2.92 4.10
N ALA A 64 -7.86 -1.66 4.46
CA ALA A 64 -8.91 -0.65 4.44
C ALA A 64 -9.45 -0.42 3.02
N ILE A 65 -8.57 -0.26 2.03
CA ILE A 65 -8.95 -0.16 0.62
C ILE A 65 -9.74 -1.38 0.16
N MET A 66 -9.29 -2.59 0.50
CA MET A 66 -9.99 -3.82 0.12
C MET A 66 -11.37 -3.92 0.76
N ASN A 67 -11.53 -3.48 2.02
CA ASN A 67 -12.83 -3.44 2.69
C ASN A 67 -13.77 -2.43 2.02
N ASP A 68 -13.29 -1.22 1.74
CA ASP A 68 -14.08 -0.20 1.04
C ASP A 68 -14.50 -0.70 -0.36
N LEU A 69 -13.62 -1.39 -1.07
CA LEU A 69 -13.92 -1.98 -2.37
C LEU A 69 -14.95 -3.12 -2.34
N ASN A 70 -15.15 -3.78 -1.18
CA ASN A 70 -16.19 -4.80 -1.03
C ASN A 70 -17.58 -4.17 -0.79
N ASP A 71 -17.66 -2.93 -0.31
CA ASP A 71 -18.90 -2.20 0.02
C ASP A 71 -19.40 -1.26 -1.10
N LEU A 72 -18.99 -1.55 -2.34
CA LEU A 72 -18.99 -0.59 -3.45
C LEU A 72 -20.30 -0.54 -4.27
N PRO A 73 -20.70 0.64 -4.80
CA PRO A 73 -21.86 0.79 -5.70
C PRO A 73 -21.65 0.11 -7.07
N GLU A 74 -22.74 -0.23 -7.76
CA GLU A 74 -22.79 -1.09 -8.98
C GLU A 74 -21.78 -0.75 -10.08
N ILE A 75 -21.37 0.51 -10.22
CA ILE A 75 -20.39 0.98 -11.22
C ILE A 75 -19.01 0.33 -11.05
N MET A 76 -18.58 0.11 -9.81
CA MET A 76 -17.25 -0.47 -9.58
C MET A 76 -17.27 -2.01 -9.56
N LYS A 77 -18.46 -2.65 -9.58
CA LYS A 77 -18.61 -4.09 -9.90
C LYS A 77 -18.28 -4.39 -11.36
N GLN A 78 -18.24 -3.39 -12.23
CA GLN A 78 -17.81 -3.54 -13.62
C GLN A 78 -16.29 -3.50 -13.80
N MET A 79 -15.54 -3.11 -12.77
CA MET A 79 -14.08 -3.19 -12.85
C MET A 79 -13.63 -4.65 -12.87
N PRO A 80 -12.62 -4.99 -13.68
CA PRO A 80 -12.04 -6.32 -13.63
C PRO A 80 -11.49 -6.58 -12.21
N PRO A 81 -11.64 -7.81 -11.69
CA PRO A 81 -11.11 -8.16 -10.39
C PRO A 81 -9.60 -7.94 -10.36
N LEU A 82 -9.07 -7.48 -9.23
CA LEU A 82 -7.63 -7.27 -9.07
C LEU A 82 -6.89 -8.57 -9.44
N PRO A 83 -5.79 -8.48 -10.22
CA PRO A 83 -5.05 -9.66 -10.69
C PRO A 83 -4.42 -10.45 -9.54
N VAL A 84 -4.32 -9.87 -8.34
CA VAL A 84 -3.80 -10.49 -7.14
C VAL A 84 -4.56 -9.98 -5.91
N LYS A 85 -4.78 -10.86 -4.93
CA LYS A 85 -5.35 -10.52 -3.62
C LYS A 85 -4.25 -10.49 -2.56
N LEU A 86 -4.41 -9.65 -1.53
CA LEU A 86 -3.51 -9.67 -0.39
C LEU A 86 -3.60 -11.04 0.31
N ASN A 87 -2.45 -11.63 0.61
CA ASN A 87 -2.39 -12.82 1.45
C ASN A 87 -2.36 -12.38 2.92
N GLU A 88 -3.54 -12.32 3.53
CA GLU A 88 -3.71 -11.89 4.93
C GLU A 88 -3.01 -12.82 5.93
N GLU A 89 -3.06 -14.14 5.70
CA GLU A 89 -2.41 -15.12 6.57
C GLU A 89 -0.90 -14.88 6.62
N LEU A 90 -0.28 -14.76 5.44
CA LEU A 90 1.14 -14.47 5.34
C LEU A 90 1.44 -13.12 6.00
N ALA A 91 0.73 -12.05 5.63
CA ALA A 91 0.96 -10.71 6.19
C ALA A 91 0.84 -10.67 7.73
N ASN A 92 -0.09 -11.42 8.30
CA ASN A 92 -0.30 -11.52 9.74
C ASN A 92 0.74 -12.40 10.45
N SER A 93 1.43 -13.28 9.72
CA SER A 93 2.50 -14.12 10.26
C SER A 93 3.86 -13.41 10.30
N ILE A 94 4.13 -12.54 9.31
CA ILE A 94 5.43 -11.86 9.17
C ILE A 94 5.47 -10.46 9.78
N LEU A 95 4.33 -9.76 9.85
CA LEU A 95 4.25 -8.41 10.41
C LEU A 95 3.52 -8.40 11.75
N PRO A 96 3.97 -7.60 12.72
CA PRO A 96 3.24 -7.40 13.96
C PRO A 96 1.80 -6.96 13.68
N ARG A 97 0.84 -7.51 14.42
CA ARG A 97 -0.54 -7.01 14.37
C ARG A 97 -0.55 -5.60 14.95
N SER A 98 -1.16 -4.66 14.25
CA SER A 98 -1.39 -3.33 14.82
C SER A 98 -2.33 -3.47 16.01
N SER A 99 -2.05 -2.76 17.10
CA SER A 99 -2.85 -2.80 18.34
C SER A 99 -4.28 -2.28 18.18
N SER A 100 -4.65 -1.76 17.01
CA SER A 100 -5.95 -1.17 16.70
C SER A 100 -7.04 -2.18 16.31
N GLN A 101 -6.74 -3.48 16.16
CA GLN A 101 -7.73 -4.51 15.86
C GLN A 101 -8.20 -5.25 17.13
N LYS A 102 -8.77 -4.54 18.10
CA LYS A 102 -9.76 -5.14 19.02
C LYS A 102 -11.14 -4.82 18.48
N LYS A 103 -11.68 -5.73 17.66
CA LYS A 103 -13.11 -5.74 17.36
C LYS A 103 -13.79 -6.35 18.59
N SER A 104 -14.46 -5.50 19.38
CA SER A 104 -15.47 -5.94 20.34
C SER A 104 -16.74 -6.36 19.61
#